data_AF-A0A949HH62-F1
#
_entry.id   AF-A0A949HH62-F1
#
_cell.length_a   1.000
_cell.length_b   1.000
_cell.length_c   1.000
_cell.angle_alpha   90.00
_cell.angle_beta   90.00
_cell.angle_gamma   90.00
#
_symmetry.space_group_name_H-M   'P 1'
#
loop_
_entity.id
_entity.type
_entity.pdbx_description
1 polymer ?
#
loop_
_entity_poly.entity_id
_entity_poly.type
_entity_poly.pdbx_seq_one_letter_code
_entity_poly.pdbx_strand_id
1 'polypeptide(L)'
;MAEPELTYEQAVERLEEIIRRLDSGEAGLRETLDLVREGRALIDLCAAELDEVSQGLEEVQLDELIERLEKQAPGGPADDA
;
A
#
# COMPACT_ATOMS: atom_id res chain seq x y z
N MET A 1 -0.84 2.75 26.41
CA MET A 1 -1.91 3.30 25.54
C MET A 1 -1.37 3.18 24.13
N ALA A 2 -2.11 2.56 23.21
CA ALA A 2 -1.67 2.50 21.81
C ALA A 2 -1.78 3.91 21.23
N GLU A 3 -0.66 4.45 20.75
CA GLU A 3 -0.69 5.65 19.90
C GLU A 3 -1.49 5.30 18.65
N PRO A 4 -2.39 6.18 18.18
CA PRO A 4 -3.16 5.92 16.96
C PRO A 4 -2.18 5.73 15.80
N GLU A 5 -2.28 4.60 15.11
CA GLU A 5 -1.51 4.38 13.88
C GLU A 5 -1.93 5.42 12.84
N LEU A 6 -0.94 6.02 12.19
CA LEU A 6 -1.14 7.09 11.22
C LEU A 6 -1.76 6.49 9.95
N THR A 7 -2.85 7.05 9.43
CA THR A 7 -3.46 6.54 8.20
C THR A 7 -2.66 6.95 6.95
N TYR A 8 -2.90 6.26 5.83
CA TYR A 8 -2.31 6.61 4.53
C TYR A 8 -2.56 8.09 4.16
N GLU A 9 -3.80 8.56 4.29
CA GLU A 9 -4.17 9.95 3.95
C GLU A 9 -3.46 10.96 4.87
N GLN A 10 -3.35 10.65 6.15
CA GLN A 10 -2.62 11.49 7.11
C GLN A 10 -1.12 11.52 6.80
N ALA A 11 -0.54 10.39 6.37
CA ALA A 11 0.86 10.31 5.99
C ALA A 11 1.14 11.15 4.73
N VAL A 12 0.23 11.11 3.75
CA VAL A 12 0.30 11.94 2.54
C VAL A 12 0.18 13.43 2.89
N GLU A 13 -0.81 13.82 3.69
CA GLU A 13 -0.98 15.21 4.12
C GLU A 13 0.29 15.73 4.82
N ARG A 14 0.87 14.92 5.71
CA ARG A 14 2.12 15.26 6.38
C ARG A 14 3.30 15.37 5.41
N LEU A 15 3.38 14.49 4.41
CA LEU A 15 4.42 14.56 3.38
C LEU A 15 4.33 15.88 2.59
N GLU A 16 3.13 16.35 2.27
CA GLU A 16 2.90 17.63 1.59
C GLU A 16 3.33 18.83 2.46
N GLU A 17 3.13 18.77 3.77
CA GLU A 17 3.65 19.78 4.70
C GLU A 17 5.18 19.80 4.71
N ILE A 18 5.81 18.62 4.76
CA ILE A 18 7.26 18.48 4.74
C ILE A 18 7.82 19.07 3.43
N ILE A 19 7.23 18.74 2.29
CA ILE A 19 7.64 19.28 0.98
C ILE A 19 7.52 20.80 0.97
N ARG A 20 6.37 21.35 1.39
CA ARG A 20 6.18 22.81 1.48
C ARG A 20 7.23 23.47 2.38
N ARG A 21 7.59 22.83 3.50
CA ARG A 21 8.61 23.36 4.41
C ARG A 21 10.01 23.32 3.77
N LEU A 22 10.37 22.23 3.10
CA LEU A 22 11.66 22.11 2.41
C LEU A 22 11.77 23.09 1.24
N ASP A 23 10.71 23.23 0.45
CA ASP A 23 10.65 24.14 -0.71
C ASP A 23 10.71 25.62 -0.31
N SER A 24 10.30 25.97 0.91
CA SER A 24 10.45 27.34 1.42
C SER A 24 11.91 27.80 1.47
N GLY A 25 12.86 26.86 1.58
CA GLY A 25 14.29 27.17 1.76
C GLY A 25 14.64 27.81 3.10
N GLU A 26 13.67 27.95 4.01
CA GLU A 26 13.84 28.55 5.34
C GLU A 26 14.23 27.53 6.41
N ALA A 27 14.17 26.23 6.08
CA ALA A 27 14.56 25.16 6.99
C ALA A 27 16.08 25.15 7.20
N GLY A 28 16.51 25.21 8.47
CA GLY A 28 17.93 25.07 8.80
C GLY A 28 18.43 23.63 8.61
N LEU A 29 19.74 23.42 8.46
CA LEU A 29 20.34 22.10 8.18
C LEU A 29 19.83 20.96 9.07
N ARG A 30 19.69 21.21 10.37
CA ARG A 30 19.22 20.19 11.32
C ARG A 30 17.73 19.88 11.14
N GLU A 31 16.92 20.91 10.90
CA GLU A 31 15.50 20.75 10.59
C GLU A 31 15.32 20.00 9.27
N THR A 32 16.07 20.34 8.21
CA THR A 32 16.06 19.61 6.94
C THR A 32 16.36 18.13 7.13
N LEU A 33 17.35 17.79 7.96
CA LEU A 33 17.71 16.39 8.24
C LEU A 33 16.57 15.64 8.94
N ASP A 34 15.90 16.28 9.88
CA ASP A 34 14.77 15.69 10.61
C ASP A 34 13.54 15.54 9.70
N LEU A 35 13.23 16.55 8.89
CA LEU A 35 12.16 16.53 7.88
C LEU A 35 12.36 15.42 6.83
N VAL A 36 13.59 15.22 6.36
CA VAL A 36 13.91 14.16 5.39
C VAL A 36 13.77 12.77 6.02
N ARG A 37 14.17 12.61 7.29
CA ARG A 37 14.00 11.34 8.01
C ARG A 37 12.53 11.01 8.21
N GLU A 38 11.75 12.00 8.62
CA GLU A 38 10.31 11.87 8.77
C GLU A 38 9.66 11.52 7.43
N GLY A 39 9.96 12.28 6.37
CA GLY A 39 9.45 12.02 5.03
C GLY A 39 9.78 10.62 4.53
N ARG A 40 10.97 10.10 4.84
CA ARG A 40 11.33 8.73 4.49
C ARG A 40 10.45 7.70 5.20
N ALA A 41 10.24 7.86 6.51
CA ALA A 41 9.38 6.95 7.27
C ALA A 41 7.93 6.96 6.76
N LEU A 42 7.41 8.13 6.38
CA LEU A 42 6.08 8.26 5.80
C LEU A 42 5.97 7.60 4.42
N ILE A 43 6.99 7.75 3.57
CA ILE A 43 7.03 7.06 2.26
C ILE A 43 7.04 5.54 2.44
N ASP A 44 7.84 5.04 3.38
CA ASP A 44 7.91 3.59 3.66
C ASP A 44 6.55 3.06 4.16
N LEU A 45 5.84 3.84 5.00
CA LEU A 45 4.47 3.51 5.43
C LEU A 45 3.49 3.48 4.26
N CYS A 46 3.47 4.53 3.44
CA CYS A 46 2.59 4.60 2.27
C CYS A 46 2.84 3.45 1.28
N ALA A 47 4.11 3.07 1.08
CA ALA A 47 4.47 1.95 0.22
C ALA A 47 3.95 0.62 0.78
N ALA A 48 4.08 0.39 2.09
CA ALA A 48 3.59 -0.83 2.73
C ALA A 48 2.07 -0.98 2.60
N GLU A 49 1.31 0.10 2.86
CA GLU A 49 -0.15 0.11 2.70
C GLU A 49 -0.57 -0.20 1.25
N LEU A 50 0.10 0.40 0.27
CA LEU A 50 -0.18 0.14 -1.14
C LEU A 50 0.17 -1.29 -1.55
N ASP A 51 1.25 -1.86 -1.01
CA ASP A 51 1.63 -3.25 -1.25
C ASP A 51 0.59 -4.22 -0.67
N GLU A 52 0.08 -3.97 0.54
CA GLU A 52 -0.99 -4.78 1.14
C GLU A 52 -2.27 -4.75 0.30
N VAL A 53 -2.69 -3.56 -0.15
CA VAL A 53 -3.84 -3.42 -1.05
C VAL A 53 -3.60 -4.15 -2.37
N SER A 54 -2.39 -4.05 -2.93
CA SER A 54 -2.04 -4.70 -4.20
C SER A 54 -2.10 -6.23 -4.09
N GLN A 55 -1.57 -6.79 -3.00
CA GLN A 55 -1.63 -8.23 -2.73
C GLN A 55 -3.08 -8.71 -2.61
N GLY A 56 -3.92 -7.99 -1.87
CA GLY A 56 -5.35 -8.31 -1.76
C GLY A 56 -6.07 -8.29 -3.12
N LEU A 57 -5.72 -7.37 -4.01
CA LEU A 57 -6.28 -7.32 -5.37
C LEU A 57 -5.79 -8.49 -6.26
N GLU A 58 -4.56 -8.96 -6.09
CA GLU A 58 -4.04 -10.14 -6.80
C GLU A 58 -4.73 -11.42 -6.35
N GLU A 59 -4.95 -11.59 -5.04
CA GLU A 59 -5.67 -12.73 -4.47
C GLU A 59 -7.10 -12.84 -5.03
N VAL A 60 -7.85 -11.72 -5.04
CA VAL A 60 -9.21 -11.68 -5.60
C VAL A 60 -9.23 -12.06 -7.08
N GLN A 61 -8.24 -11.62 -7.87
CA GLN A 61 -8.14 -11.99 -9.29
C GLN A 61 -7.85 -13.49 -9.49
N LEU A 62 -7.01 -14.07 -8.63
CA LEU A 62 -6.73 -15.51 -8.66
C LEU A 62 -7.98 -16.32 -8.32
N ASP A 63 -8.73 -15.93 -7.29
CA ASP A 63 -9.97 -16.60 -6.89
C ASP A 63 -11.01 -16.57 -8.02
N GLU A 64 -11.20 -15.41 -8.68
CA GLU A 64 -12.11 -15.30 -9.83
C GLU A 64 -11.69 -16.21 -11.00
N LEU A 65 -10.39 -16.30 -11.28
CA LEU A 65 -9.86 -17.19 -12.32
C LEU A 65 -10.08 -18.66 -11.97
N ILE A 66 -9.86 -19.07 -10.72
CA ILE A 66 -10.11 -20.44 -10.24
C ILE A 66 -11.59 -20.78 -10.41
N GLU A 67 -12.50 -19.94 -9.94
CA GLU A 67 -13.93 -20.18 -10.09
C GLU A 67 -14.35 -20.35 -11.56
N ARG A 68 -13.76 -19.54 -12.45
CA ARG A 68 -14.03 -19.63 -13.89
C ARG A 68 -13.53 -20.95 -14.48
N LEU A 69 -12.35 -21.42 -14.07
CA LEU A 69 -11.81 -22.69 -14.51
C LEU A 69 -12.64 -23.87 -14.00
N GLU A 70 -13.08 -23.84 -12.74
CA GLU A 70 -13.96 -24.86 -12.17
C GLU A 70 -15.31 -24.92 -12.91
N LYS A 71 -15.90 -23.76 -13.21
CA LYS A 71 -17.16 -23.67 -13.98
C LYS A 71 -16.99 -24.09 -15.45
N GLN A 72 -15.79 -23.98 -16.01
CA GLN A 72 -15.48 -24.36 -17.39
C GLN A 72 -14.96 -25.79 -17.54
N ALA A 73 -14.56 -26.45 -16.44
CA ALA A 73 -14.20 -27.85 -16.47
C ALA A 73 -15.45 -28.68 -16.80
N PRO A 74 -15.53 -29.36 -17.96
CA PRO A 74 -16.60 -30.31 -18.18
C PRO A 74 -16.33 -31.49 -17.25
N GLY A 75 -17.25 -31.73 -16.31
CA GLY A 75 -17.33 -33.00 -15.61
C GLY A 75 -17.62 -34.10 -16.62
N GLY A 76 -16.58 -34.78 -17.10
CA GLY A 76 -16.70 -36.06 -17.75
C GLY A 76 -16.36 -37.15 -16.74
N PRO A 77 -17.34 -37.78 -16.07
CA PRO A 77 -17.16 -39.17 -15.71
C PRO A 77 -17.25 -39.93 -17.03
N ALA A 78 -16.10 -40.39 -17.54
CA ALA A 78 -16.10 -41.62 -18.31
C ALA A 78 -16.51 -42.72 -17.34
N ASP A 79 -17.82 -42.94 -17.23
CA ASP A 79 -18.38 -44.07 -16.50
C ASP A 79 -18.07 -45.32 -17.35
N ASP A 80 -17.20 -46.17 -16.79
CA ASP A 80 -16.93 -47.53 -17.23
C ASP A 80 -18.26 -48.30 -17.37
N ALA A 81 -18.71 -48.59 -18.61
CA ALA A 81 -19.55 -49.74 -18.96
C ALA A 81 -19.69 -49.92 -20.48
#